data_AF-A0A6A2X1J8-F1
#
_entry.id   AF-A0A6A2X1J8-F1
#
_cell.length_a   1.000
_cell.length_b   1.000
_cell.length_c   1.000
_cell.angle_alpha   90.00
_cell.angle_beta   90.00
_cell.angle_gamma   90.00
#
_symmetry.space_group_name_H-M   'P 1'
#
loop_
_entity.id
_entity.type
_entity.pdbx_description
1 polymer ?
#
loop_
_entity_poly.entity_id
_entity_poly.type
_entity_poly.pdbx_seq_one_letter_code
_entity_poly.pdbx_strand_id
1 'polypeptide(L)'
;MATTILPAAILAIIILLQFQAIDSSPVTYHVGDEFGWDLVIDMQSWARGKKFHAGDFLVFEYDDQRYDVALVNEEGFNTCTVNDGAKVLDSGSDKVQLAFGANYFIDSVADVCAGGMKMAINATAPPPLF
;
A
#
# COMPACT_ATOMS: atom_id res chain seq x y z
N MET A 1 50.23 15.31 11.08
CA MET A 1 48.98 16.10 10.89
C MET A 1 48.19 15.68 9.66
N ALA A 2 48.81 15.25 8.54
CA ALA A 2 48.07 14.79 7.35
C ALA A 2 47.41 13.39 7.47
N THR A 3 47.95 12.51 8.32
CA THR A 3 47.49 11.11 8.47
C THR A 3 46.16 10.95 9.21
N THR A 4 45.72 11.94 9.99
CA THR A 4 44.43 11.92 10.71
C THR A 4 43.27 12.48 9.87
N ILE A 5 43.56 13.14 8.75
CA ILE A 5 42.56 13.85 7.92
C ILE A 5 41.78 12.87 7.03
N LEU A 6 42.46 11.84 6.50
CA LEU A 6 41.87 10.80 5.66
C LEU A 6 40.74 10.01 6.33
N PRO A 7 40.90 9.45 7.56
CA PRO A 7 39.81 8.72 8.22
C PRO A 7 38.65 9.63 8.63
N ALA A 8 38.91 10.90 8.98
CA ALA A 8 37.87 11.87 9.32
C ALA A 8 37.02 12.25 8.09
N ALA A 9 37.64 12.41 6.92
CA ALA A 9 36.93 12.68 5.67
C ALA A 9 36.06 11.49 5.23
N ILE A 10 36.56 10.25 5.38
CA ILE A 10 35.78 9.04 5.08
C ILE A 10 34.58 8.92 6.03
N LEU A 11 34.78 9.19 7.32
CA LEU A 11 33.68 9.18 8.31
C LEU A 11 32.63 10.26 7.99
N ALA A 12 33.06 11.46 7.59
CA ALA A 12 32.16 12.53 7.17
C ALA A 12 31.35 12.15 5.91
N ILE A 13 31.98 11.50 4.93
CA ILE A 13 31.29 10.99 3.72
C ILE A 13 30.29 9.90 4.09
N ILE A 14 30.62 8.99 5.01
CA ILE A 14 29.70 7.94 5.49
C ILE A 14 28.49 8.57 6.20
N ILE A 15 28.69 9.62 7.02
CA ILE A 15 27.62 10.35 7.70
C ILE A 15 26.71 11.09 6.70
N LEU A 16 27.30 11.70 5.66
CA LEU A 16 26.54 12.37 4.59
C LEU A 16 25.72 11.40 3.74
N LEU A 17 26.18 10.16 3.57
CA LEU A 17 25.44 9.11 2.85
C LEU A 17 24.22 8.57 3.64
N GLN A 18 24.14 8.83 4.95
CA GLN A 18 22.99 8.41 5.78
C GLN A 18 21.81 9.39 5.73
N PHE A 19 22.03 10.63 5.28
CA PHE A 19 20.97 11.59 4.97
C PHE A 19 20.40 11.29 3.58
N GLN A 20 19.77 10.12 3.44
CA GLN A 20 18.79 9.93 2.38
C GLN A 20 17.62 10.85 2.76
N ALA A 21 17.44 11.96 2.02
CA ALA A 21 16.25 12.78 2.17
C ALA A 21 15.06 11.88 1.87
N ILE A 22 14.28 11.54 2.91
CA ILE A 22 13.07 10.77 2.73
C ILE A 22 12.06 11.77 2.17
N ASP A 23 11.86 11.71 0.87
CA ASP A 23 10.80 12.44 0.19
C ASP A 23 9.48 12.04 0.84
N SER A 24 8.75 13.03 1.30
CA SER A 24 7.58 12.87 2.16
C SER A 24 6.26 13.07 1.41
N SER A 25 6.36 13.14 0.09
CA SER A 25 5.21 13.19 -0.77
C SER A 25 4.47 11.85 -0.74
N PRO A 26 3.13 11.85 -0.81
CA PRO A 26 2.36 10.62 -0.92
C PRO A 26 2.82 9.75 -2.08
N VAL A 27 3.10 8.48 -1.80
CA VAL A 27 3.43 7.49 -2.82
C VAL A 27 2.14 6.94 -3.42
N THR A 28 2.13 6.68 -4.73
CA THR A 28 1.03 5.98 -5.40
C THR A 28 1.46 4.56 -5.75
N TYR A 29 0.71 3.57 -5.29
CA TYR A 29 0.91 2.15 -5.58
C TYR A 29 -0.16 1.66 -6.54
N HIS A 30 0.24 1.04 -7.64
CA HIS A 30 -0.67 0.33 -8.54
C HIS A 30 -0.83 -1.10 -8.02
N VAL A 31 -2.03 -1.43 -7.54
CA VAL A 31 -2.31 -2.72 -6.88
C VAL A 31 -2.15 -3.84 -7.90
N GLY A 32 -1.35 -4.85 -7.56
CA GLY A 32 -1.06 -5.99 -8.44
C GLY A 32 -0.06 -5.69 -9.55
N ASP A 33 0.54 -4.50 -9.58
CA ASP A 33 1.48 -4.06 -10.62
C ASP A 33 0.88 -4.23 -12.03
N GLU A 34 1.49 -5.01 -12.92
CA GLU A 34 0.99 -5.24 -14.29
C GLU A 34 -0.26 -6.12 -14.36
N PHE A 35 -0.61 -6.83 -13.29
CA PHE A 35 -1.76 -7.72 -13.24
C PHE A 35 -3.03 -7.02 -12.75
N GLY A 36 -2.90 -5.87 -12.09
CA GLY A 36 -4.03 -5.16 -11.51
C GLY A 36 -4.67 -5.91 -10.33
N TRP A 37 -5.88 -5.48 -9.98
CA TRP A 37 -6.74 -6.15 -9.01
C TRP A 37 -7.42 -7.35 -9.68
N ASP A 38 -6.77 -8.52 -9.61
CA ASP A 38 -7.25 -9.77 -10.20
C ASP A 38 -6.80 -11.00 -9.38
N LEU A 39 -7.56 -12.10 -9.46
CA LEU A 39 -7.26 -13.40 -8.85
C LEU A 39 -5.99 -14.09 -9.38
N VAL A 40 -5.43 -13.68 -10.52
CA VAL A 40 -4.16 -14.22 -11.04
C VAL A 40 -2.97 -13.96 -10.11
N ILE A 41 -3.04 -12.92 -9.26
CA ILE A 41 -1.96 -12.56 -8.33
C ILE A 41 -2.39 -12.67 -6.86
N ASP A 42 -1.50 -13.18 -6.01
CA ASP A 42 -1.72 -13.19 -4.57
C ASP A 42 -1.54 -11.78 -3.98
N MET A 43 -2.66 -11.11 -3.66
CA MET A 43 -2.68 -9.73 -3.17
C MET A 43 -1.87 -9.53 -1.88
N GLN A 44 -1.83 -10.54 -1.02
CA GLN A 44 -1.06 -10.48 0.23
C GLN A 44 0.45 -10.51 -0.04
N SER A 45 0.90 -11.31 -1.00
CA SER A 45 2.30 -11.31 -1.44
C SER A 45 2.67 -10.04 -2.19
N TRP A 46 1.76 -9.46 -2.99
CA TRP A 46 1.99 -8.15 -3.62
C TRP A 46 2.24 -7.05 -2.57
N ALA A 47 1.45 -7.03 -1.50
CA ALA A 47 1.59 -6.05 -0.42
C ALA A 47 2.87 -6.26 0.43
N ARG A 48 3.42 -7.47 0.46
CA ARG A 48 4.55 -7.83 1.34
C ARG A 48 5.81 -7.02 1.02
N GLY A 49 6.42 -6.46 2.06
CA GLY A 49 7.68 -5.70 1.96
C GLY A 49 7.53 -4.25 1.48
N LYS A 50 6.33 -3.84 1.05
CA LYS A 50 6.01 -2.43 0.79
C LYS A 50 5.82 -1.69 2.12
N LYS A 51 6.18 -0.41 2.12
CA LYS A 51 6.05 0.48 3.29
C LYS A 51 4.97 1.51 2.99
N PHE A 52 3.76 1.22 3.45
CA PHE A 52 2.63 2.11 3.28
C PHE A 52 2.58 3.15 4.39
N HIS A 53 2.27 4.39 4.02
CA HIS A 53 2.06 5.49 4.95
C HIS A 53 0.67 6.07 4.80
N ALA A 54 0.14 6.65 5.88
CA ALA A 54 -1.11 7.38 5.83
C ALA A 54 -0.99 8.53 4.83
N GLY A 55 -1.97 8.65 3.93
CA GLY A 55 -1.96 9.65 2.87
C GLY A 55 -1.42 9.14 1.52
N ASP A 56 -0.70 8.01 1.48
CA ASP A 56 -0.36 7.31 0.24
C ASP A 56 -1.62 6.88 -0.51
N PHE A 57 -1.49 6.58 -1.80
CA PHE A 57 -2.59 6.16 -2.66
C PHE A 57 -2.43 4.73 -3.15
N LEU A 58 -3.53 4.00 -3.22
CA LEU A 58 -3.67 2.78 -4.01
C LEU A 58 -4.49 3.09 -5.26
N VAL A 59 -4.05 2.58 -6.40
CA VAL A 59 -4.80 2.58 -7.65
C VAL A 59 -5.15 1.14 -7.97
N PHE A 60 -6.44 0.85 -8.03
CA PHE A 60 -7.00 -0.45 -8.39
C PHE A 60 -7.43 -0.39 -9.84
N GLU A 61 -6.78 -1.16 -10.70
CA GLU A 61 -7.15 -1.33 -12.11
C GLU A 61 -7.69 -2.75 -12.30
N TYR A 62 -8.87 -2.88 -12.89
CA TYR A 62 -9.55 -4.16 -13.05
C TYR A 62 -10.63 -4.11 -14.15
N ASP A 63 -11.09 -5.28 -14.58
CA ASP A 63 -12.26 -5.42 -15.45
C ASP A 63 -13.54 -5.16 -14.64
N ASP A 64 -14.15 -3.99 -14.82
CA ASP A 64 -15.34 -3.52 -14.10
C ASP A 64 -16.61 -4.33 -14.37
N GLN A 65 -16.58 -5.21 -15.38
CA GLN A 65 -17.66 -6.18 -15.60
C GLN A 65 -17.53 -7.43 -14.74
N ARG A 66 -16.37 -7.64 -14.11
CA ARG A 66 -16.03 -8.85 -13.37
C ARG A 66 -15.81 -8.60 -11.90
N TYR A 67 -15.23 -7.47 -11.55
CA TYR A 67 -14.74 -7.19 -10.21
C TYR A 67 -15.08 -5.78 -9.75
N ASP A 68 -14.97 -5.57 -8.45
CA ASP A 68 -15.06 -4.26 -7.82
C ASP A 68 -14.09 -4.14 -6.64
N VAL A 69 -14.11 -3.01 -5.95
CA VAL A 69 -13.35 -2.80 -4.71
C VAL A 69 -14.26 -2.27 -3.61
N ALA A 70 -14.48 -3.09 -2.58
CA ALA A 70 -15.15 -2.69 -1.35
C ALA A 70 -14.14 -2.41 -0.23
N LEU A 71 -14.23 -1.19 0.33
CA LEU A 71 -13.50 -0.77 1.52
C LEU A 71 -14.32 -1.17 2.75
N VAL A 72 -13.80 -2.11 3.52
CA VAL A 72 -14.51 -2.76 4.64
C VAL A 72 -13.75 -2.58 5.96
N ASN A 73 -14.39 -2.96 7.06
CA ASN A 73 -13.69 -3.12 8.35
C ASN A 73 -13.03 -4.52 8.45
N GLU A 74 -12.34 -4.78 9.57
CA GLU A 74 -11.67 -6.06 9.81
C GLU A 74 -12.64 -7.26 9.77
N GLU A 75 -13.85 -7.10 10.30
CA GLU A 75 -14.88 -8.14 10.28
C GLU A 75 -15.28 -8.45 8.84
N GLY A 76 -15.68 -7.45 8.06
CA GLY A 76 -16.05 -7.59 6.65
C GLY A 76 -14.92 -8.18 5.80
N PHE A 77 -13.67 -7.84 6.09
CA PHE A 77 -12.52 -8.49 5.48
C PHE A 77 -12.47 -9.98 5.82
N ASN A 78 -12.55 -10.33 7.10
CA ASN A 78 -12.44 -11.72 7.56
C ASN A 78 -13.60 -12.60 7.07
N THR A 79 -14.80 -12.05 6.97
CA THR A 79 -16.01 -12.76 6.54
C THR A 79 -16.33 -12.60 5.05
N CYS A 80 -15.53 -11.84 4.30
CA CYS A 80 -15.83 -11.48 2.91
C CYS A 80 -17.23 -10.89 2.75
N THR A 81 -17.54 -9.88 3.57
CA THR A 81 -18.85 -9.23 3.62
C THR A 81 -18.71 -7.73 3.47
N VAL A 82 -19.51 -7.14 2.60
CA VAL A 82 -19.69 -5.68 2.53
C VAL A 82 -20.53 -5.25 3.73
N ASN A 83 -19.86 -4.86 4.81
CA ASN A 83 -20.47 -4.51 6.08
C ASN A 83 -21.03 -3.07 6.11
N ASP A 84 -21.75 -2.72 7.16
CA ASP A 84 -22.30 -1.36 7.33
C ASP A 84 -21.22 -0.29 7.28
N GLY A 85 -21.45 0.74 6.45
CA GLY A 85 -20.51 1.85 6.23
C GLY A 85 -19.40 1.55 5.23
N ALA A 86 -19.36 0.34 4.65
CA ALA A 86 -18.44 0.03 3.56
C ALA A 86 -18.74 0.89 2.32
N LYS A 87 -17.67 1.22 1.59
CA LYS A 87 -17.76 1.91 0.31
C LYS A 87 -17.38 0.95 -0.80
N VAL A 88 -18.27 0.74 -1.76
CA VAL A 88 -17.99 -0.04 -2.97
C VAL A 88 -17.64 0.93 -4.10
N LEU A 89 -16.59 0.60 -4.83
CA LEU A 89 -16.08 1.33 -5.99
C LEU A 89 -16.07 0.38 -7.18
N ASP A 90 -16.60 0.83 -8.31
CA ASP A 90 -16.95 -0.01 -9.46
C ASP A 90 -16.58 0.66 -10.81
N SER A 91 -15.57 1.53 -10.81
CA SER A 91 -15.20 2.29 -12.02
C SER A 91 -14.20 1.59 -12.94
N GLY A 92 -13.58 0.48 -12.48
CA GLY A 92 -12.48 -0.20 -13.17
C GLY A 92 -11.10 0.47 -13.03
N SER A 93 -11.05 1.70 -12.49
CA SER A 93 -9.81 2.43 -12.19
C SER A 93 -9.99 3.33 -10.97
N ASP A 94 -10.00 2.73 -9.79
CA ASP A 94 -10.30 3.43 -8.54
C ASP A 94 -9.06 3.84 -7.78
N LYS A 95 -9.02 5.12 -7.38
CA LYS A 95 -7.95 5.67 -6.55
C LYS A 95 -8.42 5.86 -5.11
N VAL A 96 -7.75 5.19 -4.18
CA VAL A 96 -8.04 5.24 -2.74
C VAL A 96 -6.87 5.83 -1.98
N GLN A 97 -7.12 6.77 -1.07
CA GLN A 97 -6.12 7.27 -0.14
C GLN A 97 -6.10 6.42 1.13
N LEU A 98 -4.92 6.00 1.58
CA LEU A 98 -4.75 5.19 2.78
C LEU A 98 -4.96 6.02 4.06
N ALA A 99 -5.79 5.50 4.97
CA ALA A 99 -5.90 6.02 6.32
C ALA A 99 -4.75 5.50 7.19
N PHE A 100 -4.44 6.20 8.29
CA PHE A 100 -3.49 5.69 9.28
C PHE A 100 -4.02 4.40 9.92
N GLY A 101 -3.15 3.40 10.09
CA GLY A 101 -3.49 2.11 10.67
C GLY A 101 -3.98 1.10 9.61
N ALA A 102 -4.90 0.23 10.02
CA ALA A 102 -5.38 -0.86 9.18
C ALA A 102 -6.37 -0.37 8.11
N ASN A 103 -6.17 -0.82 6.88
CA ASN A 103 -7.01 -0.59 5.71
C ASN A 103 -7.34 -1.96 5.10
N TYR A 104 -8.61 -2.22 4.82
CA TYR A 104 -9.08 -3.51 4.32
C TYR A 104 -9.88 -3.34 3.03
N PHE A 105 -9.54 -4.17 2.05
CA PHE A 105 -10.12 -4.15 0.71
C PHE A 105 -10.53 -5.57 0.34
N ILE A 106 -11.71 -5.72 -0.26
CA ILE A 106 -12.22 -6.98 -0.80
C ILE A 106 -12.89 -6.72 -2.15
N ASP A 107 -13.02 -7.75 -2.97
CA ASP A 107 -14.09 -7.80 -3.95
C ASP A 107 -15.43 -8.05 -3.23
N SER A 108 -16.51 -7.39 -3.65
CA SER A 108 -17.81 -7.47 -2.97
C SER A 108 -18.49 -8.84 -3.14
N VAL A 109 -18.11 -9.62 -4.16
CA VAL A 109 -18.63 -10.97 -4.37
C VAL A 109 -17.91 -11.92 -3.42
N ALA A 110 -18.66 -12.47 -2.46
CA ALA A 110 -18.10 -13.27 -1.36
C ALA A 110 -17.20 -14.43 -1.83
N ASP A 111 -17.59 -15.15 -2.89
CA ASP A 111 -16.80 -16.26 -3.43
C ASP A 111 -15.49 -15.79 -4.11
N VAL A 112 -15.49 -14.60 -4.73
CA VAL A 112 -14.30 -13.98 -5.34
C VAL A 112 -13.35 -13.48 -4.25
N CYS A 113 -13.87 -12.81 -3.22
CA CYS A 113 -13.09 -12.44 -2.03
C CYS A 113 -12.48 -13.68 -1.34
N ALA A 114 -13.28 -14.73 -1.13
CA ALA A 114 -12.81 -15.97 -0.51
C ALA A 114 -11.79 -16.70 -1.38
N GLY A 115 -11.85 -16.51 -2.71
CA GLY A 115 -10.85 -16.96 -3.68
C GLY A 115 -9.50 -16.25 -3.59
N GLY A 116 -9.39 -15.17 -2.79
CA GLY A 116 -8.14 -14.46 -2.55
C GLY A 116 -8.14 -13.00 -3.00
N MET A 117 -9.24 -12.50 -3.57
CA MET A 117 -9.38 -11.10 -3.98
C MET A 117 -9.67 -10.18 -2.80
N LYS A 118 -8.70 -10.12 -1.88
CA LYS A 118 -8.76 -9.36 -0.64
C LYS A 118 -7.36 -8.95 -0.20
N MET A 119 -7.24 -7.72 0.30
CA MET A 119 -5.98 -7.14 0.73
C MET A 119 -6.11 -6.41 2.06
N ALA A 120 -5.17 -6.65 2.98
CA ALA A 120 -5.07 -5.95 4.25
C ALA A 120 -3.72 -5.23 4.31
N ILE A 121 -3.76 -3.93 4.56
CA ILE A 121 -2.58 -3.07 4.63
C ILE A 121 -2.59 -2.34 5.97
N ASN A 122 -1.43 -2.26 6.62
CA ASN A 122 -1.24 -1.38 7.77
C ASN A 122 -0.35 -0.21 7.36
N ALA A 123 -0.93 0.98 7.27
CA ALA A 123 -0.22 2.20 6.91
C ALA A 123 0.29 2.92 8.16
N THR A 124 1.59 3.20 8.22
CA THR A 124 2.21 3.90 9.36
C THR A 124 2.16 5.41 9.18
N ALA A 125 2.61 6.17 10.18
CA ALA A 125 2.77 7.61 10.02
C ALA A 125 3.78 7.90 8.89
N PRO A 126 3.56 8.93 8.06
CA PRO A 126 4.55 9.39 7.10
C PRO A 126 5.90 9.65 7.78
N PRO A 127 7.02 9.44 7.06
CA PRO A 127 8.33 9.86 7.54
C PRO A 127 8.30 11.36 7.89
N PRO A 128 8.98 11.78 8.97
CA PRO A 128 9.03 13.19 9.34
C PRO A 128 9.50 14.07 8.19
N LEU A 129 8.76 15.14 7.93
CA LEU A 129 9.26 16.28 7.15
C LEU A 129 10.39 16.89 7.97
N PHE A 130 11.63 16.83 7.49
CA PHE A 130 12.72 17.59 8.08
C PHE A 130 12.49 19.09 7.94
#